data_AF-A0AA40C3T0-F1
#
_entry.id   AF-A0AA40C3T0-F1
#
_cell.length_a   1.000
_cell.length_b   1.000
_cell.length_c   1.000
_cell.angle_alpha   90.00
_cell.angle_beta   90.00
_cell.angle_gamma   90.00
#
_symmetry.space_group_name_H-M   'P 1'
#
loop_
_entity.id
_entity.type
_entity.pdbx_description
1 polymer ?
#
loop_
_entity_poly.entity_id
_entity_poly.type
_entity_poly.pdbx_seq_one_letter_code
_entity_poly.pdbx_strand_id
1 'polypeptide(L)'
;MHSQDGFRRLRIVDLPEEILREIFDHLTDEDYYDDEAGFFDPPNTDSDEFRALQALRLTCRLFSGTASPMLSPILRVRIEPDSLDRVDQLTRNPLIAAGVKTMQVSVAYRPKEIAEDPSRYSTVHARVLDKLERACDWYTEFVDQMPDDELEGDEDDIKKAMYTYYAMSSAWSKWSESESGAKALEPGHDDPYIKLISQCFTEYRQKHDAQHRLLTSGTFVSTLATCMSRLRCLRALSFLDEADISPEDFTDRSNLTILANSPTKLRDLLIAPHTWNLLEELKPSPSILPVTLLWQLPLALQSSHTRPLALYVQRIPISTPNLALLQPPVESLSLPIKEFHIRTGSHCEIRHHHNPELSHLAAYLSWVLSSDEPTLEELYLDFYGLKLNDGYLSHRGASWPSRYPSLGAALAHVRGEKLRDLALSEITFTEAELVAFFKGCGNRLKSVRMYDVGVTNGGAWAEAFDVLREKGMSSREDCDVYLTTLCGGEFGGGERGVEGEGEGEEDEEGEEDEDEPEEPLCEAVWRYVLGELQENPLRGLERS
;
A
#
# COMPACT_ATOMS: atom_id res chain seq x y z
N MET A 1 29.02 56.48 34.75
CA MET A 1 28.98 55.11 35.29
C MET A 1 27.77 54.42 34.71
N HIS A 2 27.97 53.55 33.73
CA HIS A 2 26.89 52.81 33.07
C HIS A 2 26.42 51.66 33.97
N SER A 3 25.11 51.64 34.22
CA SER A 3 24.41 50.51 34.82
C SER A 3 24.48 49.35 33.84
N GLN A 4 25.20 48.27 34.18
CA GLN A 4 25.11 47.01 33.46
C GLN A 4 23.75 46.39 33.80
N ASP A 5 22.84 46.42 32.84
CA ASP A 5 21.60 45.66 32.86
C ASP A 5 21.90 44.17 33.06
N GLY A 6 21.31 43.60 34.11
CA GLY A 6 21.42 42.19 34.45
C GLY A 6 20.64 41.33 33.46
N PHE A 7 21.29 40.89 32.39
CA PHE A 7 20.78 39.80 31.57
C PHE A 7 20.78 38.51 32.41
N ARG A 8 19.59 38.09 32.86
CA ARG A 8 19.37 36.79 33.50
C ARG A 8 19.75 35.68 32.52
N ARG A 9 20.70 34.82 32.90
CA ARG A 9 21.11 33.65 32.11
C ARG A 9 19.92 32.69 31.98
N LEU A 10 19.31 32.61 30.79
CA LEU A 10 18.23 31.70 30.48
C LEU A 10 18.75 30.26 30.44
N ARG A 11 18.05 29.33 31.09
CA ARG A 11 18.29 27.88 30.99
C ARG A 11 17.23 27.27 30.08
N ILE A 12 17.49 26.07 29.57
CA ILE A 12 16.57 25.36 28.68
C ILE A 12 15.16 25.17 29.28
N VAL A 13 15.06 24.98 30.60
CA VAL A 13 13.77 24.85 31.31
C VAL A 13 13.02 26.18 31.49
N ASP A 14 13.68 27.31 31.20
CA ASP A 14 13.07 28.63 31.22
C ASP A 14 12.49 29.00 29.83
N LEU A 15 12.64 28.13 28.81
CA LEU A 15 12.07 28.31 27.47
C LEU A 15 10.55 27.99 27.46
N PRO A 16 9.77 28.66 26.59
CA PRO A 16 8.38 28.29 26.34
C PRO A 16 8.25 26.85 25.82
N GLU A 17 7.11 26.22 26.09
CA GLU A 17 6.86 24.83 25.65
C GLU A 17 6.86 24.70 24.13
N GLU A 18 6.43 25.73 23.41
CA GLU A 18 6.43 25.78 21.95
C GLU A 18 7.86 25.68 21.40
N ILE A 19 8.79 26.43 22.00
CA ILE A 19 10.20 26.41 21.60
C ILE A 19 10.85 25.07 21.95
N LEU A 20 10.51 24.50 23.11
CA LEU A 20 10.99 23.16 23.47
C LEU A 20 10.46 22.09 22.52
N ARG A 21 9.22 22.23 22.04
CA ARG A 21 8.63 21.32 21.07
C ARG A 21 9.38 21.41 19.74
N GLU A 22 9.62 22.61 19.22
CA GLU A 22 10.43 22.80 18.00
C GLU A 22 11.83 22.19 18.15
N ILE A 23 12.48 22.38 19.31
CA ILE A 23 13.79 21.75 19.57
C ILE A 23 13.70 20.23 19.57
N PHE A 24 12.65 19.65 20.17
CA PHE A 24 12.50 18.20 20.23
C PHE A 24 12.03 17.62 18.90
N ASP A 25 11.35 18.40 18.05
CA ASP A 25 10.90 17.95 16.72
C ASP A 25 12.12 17.65 15.82
N HIS A 26 13.28 18.27 16.06
CA HIS A 26 14.54 17.87 15.41
C HIS A 26 15.08 16.49 15.82
N LEU A 27 14.50 15.87 16.85
CA LEU A 27 14.79 14.50 17.27
C LEU A 27 13.71 13.52 16.79
N THR A 28 12.71 14.00 16.05
CA THR A 28 11.85 13.13 15.29
C THR A 28 12.42 13.04 13.88
N ASP A 29 12.66 11.81 13.44
CA ASP A 29 13.11 11.48 12.09
C ASP A 29 12.29 12.24 11.03
N GLU A 30 12.88 13.11 10.20
CA GLU A 30 12.11 13.73 9.10
C GLU A 30 11.66 12.67 8.08
N ASP A 31 12.35 11.52 8.05
CA ASP A 31 12.07 10.34 7.23
C ASP A 31 10.76 9.62 7.61
N TYR A 32 10.05 10.07 8.66
CA TYR A 32 8.67 9.64 8.97
C TYR A 32 7.68 9.84 7.80
N TYR A 33 8.05 10.66 6.82
CA TYR A 33 7.19 11.15 5.75
C TYR A 33 7.73 10.88 4.34
N ASP A 34 8.92 10.27 4.20
CA ASP A 34 9.68 10.27 2.95
C ASP A 34 10.07 8.87 2.46
N ASP A 35 9.11 7.94 2.50
CA ASP A 35 9.15 6.84 1.56
C ASP A 35 8.25 7.24 0.39
N GLU A 36 8.71 7.07 -0.84
CA GLU A 36 7.93 7.26 -2.09
C GLU A 36 6.57 6.50 -2.07
N ALA A 37 6.38 5.64 -1.06
CA ALA A 37 5.19 4.90 -0.71
C ALA A 37 4.04 5.68 -0.04
N GLY A 38 4.30 6.82 0.61
CA GLY A 38 3.26 7.60 1.30
C GLY A 38 2.57 6.90 2.47
N PHE A 39 3.16 5.84 3.03
CA PHE A 39 2.69 5.17 4.25
C PHE A 39 3.61 5.54 5.42
N PHE A 40 3.01 5.93 6.55
CA PHE A 40 3.80 6.30 7.73
C PHE A 40 4.43 5.09 8.39
N ASP A 41 5.76 5.01 8.42
CA ASP A 41 6.41 3.97 9.21
C ASP A 41 6.45 4.33 10.70
N PRO A 42 6.31 3.32 11.59
CA PRO A 42 6.51 3.54 13.01
C PRO A 42 7.93 4.06 13.27
N PRO A 43 8.12 4.85 14.34
CA PRO A 43 9.45 5.26 14.79
C PRO A 43 10.44 4.12 14.79
N ASN A 44 11.59 4.34 14.13
CA ASN A 44 12.74 3.47 14.33
C ASN A 44 13.14 3.55 15.79
N THR A 45 12.70 2.56 16.57
CA THR A 45 12.90 2.57 18.03
C THR A 45 14.36 2.41 18.43
N ASP A 46 15.19 1.99 17.48
CA ASP A 46 16.62 1.81 17.67
C ASP A 46 17.46 3.03 17.28
N SER A 47 16.85 4.07 16.71
CA SER A 47 17.56 5.32 16.42
C SER A 47 17.99 6.03 17.70
N ASP A 48 19.16 6.68 17.64
CA ASP A 48 19.70 7.44 18.77
C ASP A 48 18.79 8.64 19.10
N GLU A 49 18.11 9.19 18.10
CA GLU A 49 17.12 10.25 18.17
C GLU A 49 15.90 9.81 18.99
N PHE A 50 15.34 8.63 18.69
CA PHE A 50 14.21 8.10 19.45
C PHE A 50 14.60 7.79 20.90
N ARG A 51 15.80 7.24 21.11
CA ARG A 51 16.35 7.00 22.46
C ARG A 51 16.57 8.31 23.22
N ALA A 52 17.01 9.37 22.54
CA ALA A 52 17.13 10.70 23.12
C ALA A 52 15.76 11.26 23.56
N LEU A 53 14.72 11.13 22.75
CA LEU A 53 13.35 11.49 23.12
C LEU A 53 12.86 10.72 24.37
N GLN A 54 13.15 9.42 24.45
CA GLN A 54 12.84 8.61 25.63
C GLN A 54 13.56 9.11 26.88
N ALA A 55 14.84 9.49 26.78
CA ALA A 55 15.62 10.04 27.87
C ALA A 55 15.13 11.43 28.30
N LEU A 56 14.81 12.30 27.34
CA LEU A 56 14.25 13.64 27.59
C LEU A 56 12.97 13.55 28.40
N ARG A 57 12.08 12.62 28.05
CA ARG A 57 10.83 12.37 28.79
C ARG A 57 11.06 12.11 30.29
N LEU A 58 12.19 11.48 30.65
CA LEU A 58 12.51 11.12 32.03
C LEU A 58 13.20 12.25 32.82
N THR A 59 13.55 13.36 32.16
CA THR A 59 14.38 14.43 32.77
C THR A 59 13.60 15.29 33.77
N CYS A 60 12.46 15.86 33.36
CA CYS A 60 11.62 16.69 34.21
C CYS A 60 10.18 16.73 33.72
N ARG A 61 9.24 17.32 34.49
CA ARG A 61 7.81 17.38 34.10
C ARG A 61 7.57 18.14 32.79
N LEU A 62 8.30 19.24 32.57
CA LEU A 62 8.18 20.02 31.34
C LEU A 62 8.59 19.17 30.13
N PHE A 63 9.77 18.55 30.20
CA PHE A 63 10.28 17.69 29.12
C PHE A 63 9.42 16.44 28.95
N SER A 64 8.91 15.87 30.04
CA SER A 64 7.94 14.77 29.99
C SER A 64 6.68 15.18 29.24
N GLY A 65 6.12 16.35 29.51
CA GLY A 65 4.95 16.89 28.82
C GLY A 65 5.20 17.12 27.33
N THR A 66 6.39 17.63 26.97
CA THR A 66 6.74 17.93 25.58
C THR A 66 7.15 16.69 24.77
N ALA A 67 7.96 15.79 25.33
CA ALA A 67 8.52 14.64 24.61
C ALA A 67 7.58 13.44 24.56
N SER A 68 6.71 13.22 25.57
CA SER A 68 5.84 12.03 25.59
C SER A 68 4.91 11.90 24.37
N PRO A 69 4.28 13.00 23.88
CA PRO A 69 3.48 12.95 22.65
C PRO A 69 4.27 12.50 21.41
N MET A 70 5.59 12.70 21.38
CA MET A 70 6.41 12.44 20.20
C MET A 70 6.83 10.98 20.07
N LEU A 71 6.64 10.18 21.13
CA LEU A 71 7.06 8.77 21.16
C LEU A 71 6.11 7.81 20.45
N SER A 72 4.87 8.24 20.18
CA SER A 72 3.84 7.37 19.59
C SER A 72 2.95 8.16 18.60
N PRO A 73 3.52 8.72 17.52
CA PRO A 73 2.75 9.45 16.53
C PRO A 73 1.77 8.56 15.76
N ILE A 74 2.01 7.25 15.75
CA ILE A 74 1.19 6.26 15.04
C ILE A 74 0.68 5.22 16.04
N LEU A 75 -0.60 4.89 15.94
CA LEU A 75 -1.17 3.71 16.60
C LEU A 75 -1.64 2.71 15.54
N ARG A 76 -1.08 1.51 15.57
CA ARG A 76 -1.49 0.39 14.73
C ARG A 76 -2.47 -0.50 15.50
N VAL A 77 -3.59 -0.84 14.87
CA VAL A 77 -4.61 -1.74 15.40
C VAL A 77 -4.82 -2.92 14.46
N ARG A 78 -4.81 -4.12 15.02
CA ARG A 78 -5.21 -5.35 14.33
C ARG A 78 -6.66 -5.65 14.64
N ILE A 79 -7.33 -6.39 13.76
CA ILE A 79 -8.71 -6.83 13.96
C ILE A 79 -8.73 -8.02 14.94
N GLU A 80 -8.21 -7.78 16.15
CA GLU A 80 -8.06 -8.75 17.23
C GLU A 80 -8.49 -8.07 18.55
N PRO A 81 -9.19 -8.79 19.46
CA PRO A 81 -9.70 -8.19 20.70
C PRO A 81 -8.60 -7.52 21.54
N ASP A 82 -7.48 -8.22 21.75
CA ASP A 82 -6.37 -7.72 22.56
C ASP A 82 -5.74 -6.45 21.97
N SER A 83 -5.65 -6.38 20.64
CA SER A 83 -5.12 -5.20 19.95
C SER A 83 -6.07 -3.99 20.08
N LEU A 84 -7.38 -4.23 19.96
CA LEU A 84 -8.40 -3.18 20.10
C LEU A 84 -8.45 -2.67 21.56
N ASP A 85 -8.44 -3.56 22.54
CA ASP A 85 -8.41 -3.21 23.96
C ASP A 85 -7.16 -2.41 24.31
N ARG A 86 -6.01 -2.78 23.72
CA ARG A 86 -4.76 -2.05 23.92
C ARG A 86 -4.86 -0.63 23.39
N VAL A 87 -5.41 -0.43 22.18
CA VAL A 87 -5.59 0.91 21.61
C VAL A 87 -6.58 1.74 22.44
N ASP A 88 -7.68 1.15 22.93
CA ASP A 88 -8.59 1.86 23.83
C ASP A 88 -7.91 2.29 25.13
N GLN A 89 -7.06 1.45 25.72
CA GLN A 89 -6.26 1.84 26.89
C GLN A 89 -5.27 2.97 26.58
N LEU A 90 -4.57 2.90 25.45
CA LEU A 90 -3.58 3.91 25.06
C LEU A 90 -4.23 5.26 24.77
N THR A 91 -5.36 5.28 24.05
CA THR A 91 -6.08 6.54 23.73
C THR A 91 -6.73 7.21 24.95
N ARG A 92 -6.88 6.51 26.08
CA ARG A 92 -7.30 7.12 27.36
C ARG A 92 -6.17 7.83 28.08
N ASN A 93 -4.92 7.59 27.73
CA ASN A 93 -3.77 8.30 28.29
C ASN A 93 -3.61 9.66 27.57
N PRO A 94 -3.80 10.80 28.25
CA PRO A 94 -3.74 12.11 27.60
C PRO A 94 -2.39 12.43 26.93
N LEU A 95 -1.28 11.92 27.48
CA LEU A 95 0.05 12.16 26.91
C LEU A 95 0.25 11.43 25.58
N ILE A 96 -0.28 10.21 25.48
CA ILE A 96 -0.22 9.42 24.24
C ILE A 96 -1.22 10.00 23.24
N ALA A 97 -2.47 10.19 23.66
CA ALA A 97 -3.53 10.70 22.80
C ALA A 97 -3.25 12.09 22.19
N ALA A 98 -2.49 12.94 22.88
CA ALA A 98 -2.04 14.24 22.36
C ALA A 98 -1.00 14.11 21.24
N GLY A 99 -0.30 12.97 21.16
CA GLY A 99 0.76 12.70 20.21
C GLY A 99 0.34 11.97 18.94
N VAL A 100 -0.73 11.18 19.01
CA VAL A 100 -1.16 10.35 17.87
C VAL A 100 -1.68 11.23 16.73
N LYS A 101 -0.99 11.13 15.59
CA LYS A 101 -1.31 11.77 14.30
C LYS A 101 -1.97 10.79 13.33
N THR A 102 -1.64 9.50 13.42
CA THR A 102 -2.12 8.48 12.48
C THR A 102 -2.70 7.27 13.21
N MET A 103 -3.87 6.83 12.75
CA MET A 103 -4.42 5.51 13.09
C MET A 103 -4.21 4.56 11.90
N GLN A 104 -3.48 3.47 12.12
CA GLN A 104 -3.26 2.41 11.14
C GLN A 104 -4.11 1.19 11.47
N VAL A 105 -4.87 0.71 10.51
CA VAL A 105 -5.70 -0.49 10.63
C VAL A 105 -5.11 -1.58 9.75
N SER A 106 -4.59 -2.63 10.37
CA SER A 106 -4.19 -3.84 9.63
C SER A 106 -5.45 -4.58 9.19
N VAL A 107 -5.61 -4.74 7.88
CA VAL A 107 -6.77 -5.37 7.24
C VAL A 107 -6.54 -6.84 6.86
N ALA A 108 -5.38 -7.40 7.22
CA ALA A 108 -5.09 -8.82 7.04
C ALA A 108 -6.16 -9.69 7.71
N TYR A 109 -6.55 -10.78 7.04
CA TYR A 109 -7.77 -11.53 7.38
C TYR A 109 -7.56 -13.03 7.47
N ARG A 110 -8.29 -13.67 8.39
CA ARG A 110 -8.47 -15.13 8.45
C ARG A 110 -9.84 -15.46 7.88
N PRO A 111 -9.99 -15.87 6.61
CA PRO A 111 -11.29 -16.14 6.03
C PRO A 111 -11.92 -17.44 6.53
N LYS A 112 -13.26 -17.48 6.45
CA LYS A 112 -14.07 -18.61 6.92
C LYS A 112 -13.76 -19.87 6.15
N GLU A 113 -13.59 -19.71 4.85
CA GLU A 113 -13.35 -20.76 3.89
C GLU A 113 -11.99 -21.45 4.10
N ILE A 114 -11.05 -20.81 4.79
CA ILE A 114 -9.80 -21.44 5.24
C ILE A 114 -9.99 -22.04 6.63
N ALA A 115 -10.64 -21.30 7.56
CA ALA A 115 -10.84 -21.72 8.94
C ALA A 115 -11.73 -22.97 9.11
N GLU A 116 -12.61 -23.25 8.14
CA GLU A 116 -13.53 -24.40 8.16
C GLU A 116 -13.10 -25.55 7.24
N ASP A 117 -12.07 -25.36 6.41
CA ASP A 117 -11.61 -26.35 5.44
C ASP A 117 -10.12 -26.71 5.68
N PRO A 118 -9.84 -27.87 6.31
CA PRO A 118 -8.49 -28.35 6.54
C PRO A 118 -7.65 -28.48 5.26
N SER A 119 -8.26 -28.84 4.13
CA SER A 119 -7.57 -28.97 2.85
C SER A 119 -7.13 -27.60 2.32
N ARG A 120 -7.99 -26.58 2.44
CA ARG A 120 -7.63 -25.21 2.03
C ARG A 120 -6.56 -24.61 2.94
N TYR A 121 -6.70 -24.79 4.25
CA TYR A 121 -5.69 -24.38 5.22
C TYR A 121 -4.32 -25.02 4.93
N SER A 122 -4.29 -26.33 4.70
CA SER A 122 -3.05 -27.02 4.32
C SER A 122 -2.49 -26.51 2.99
N THR A 123 -3.35 -26.25 1.99
CA THR A 123 -2.92 -25.75 0.67
C THR A 123 -2.26 -24.37 0.77
N VAL A 124 -2.84 -23.45 1.55
CA VAL A 124 -2.31 -22.09 1.74
C VAL A 124 -0.92 -22.14 2.36
N HIS A 125 -0.74 -22.93 3.43
CA HIS A 125 0.55 -23.04 4.09
C HIS A 125 1.56 -23.90 3.31
N ALA A 126 1.11 -24.86 2.50
CA ALA A 126 1.98 -25.60 1.59
C ALA A 126 2.61 -24.69 0.52
N ARG A 127 1.89 -23.67 0.02
CA ARG A 127 2.48 -22.66 -0.90
C ARG A 127 3.63 -21.89 -0.25
N VAL A 128 3.51 -21.58 1.05
CA VAL A 128 4.59 -20.92 1.79
C VAL A 128 5.82 -21.83 1.88
N LEU A 129 5.62 -23.11 2.20
CA LEU A 129 6.72 -24.08 2.21
C LEU A 129 7.36 -24.27 0.83
N ASP A 130 6.56 -24.32 -0.25
CA ASP A 130 7.06 -24.41 -1.63
C ASP A 130 7.93 -23.21 -2.01
N LYS A 131 7.56 -21.99 -1.60
CA LYS A 131 8.41 -20.79 -1.79
C LYS A 131 9.76 -20.94 -1.06
N LEU A 132 9.75 -21.42 0.18
CA LEU A 132 10.96 -21.62 0.97
C LEU A 132 11.83 -22.76 0.42
N GLU A 133 11.21 -23.83 -0.07
CA GLU A 133 11.89 -24.95 -0.74
C GLU A 133 12.61 -24.45 -1.99
N ARG A 134 11.93 -23.71 -2.87
CA ARG A 134 12.54 -23.12 -4.07
C ARG A 134 13.65 -22.14 -3.75
N ALA A 135 13.52 -21.37 -2.68
CA ALA A 135 14.59 -20.49 -2.23
C ALA A 135 15.79 -21.32 -1.75
N CYS A 136 15.58 -22.40 -0.97
CA CYS A 136 16.67 -23.32 -0.60
C CYS A 136 17.35 -23.95 -1.83
N ASP A 137 16.58 -24.41 -2.82
CA ASP A 137 17.10 -24.94 -4.08
C ASP A 137 17.98 -23.90 -4.78
N TRP A 138 17.46 -22.67 -4.98
CA TRP A 138 18.21 -21.57 -5.58
C TRP A 138 19.55 -21.32 -4.86
N TYR A 139 19.51 -21.16 -3.53
CA TYR A 139 20.72 -20.87 -2.77
C TYR A 139 21.66 -22.08 -2.58
N THR A 140 21.26 -23.29 -2.96
CA THR A 140 22.15 -24.47 -2.97
C THR A 140 22.69 -24.78 -4.35
N GLU A 141 21.96 -24.47 -5.43
CA GLU A 141 22.41 -24.65 -6.82
C GLU A 141 23.38 -23.55 -7.28
N PHE A 142 23.20 -22.31 -6.79
CA PHE A 142 23.98 -21.15 -7.25
C PHE A 142 25.07 -20.68 -6.27
N VAL A 143 25.41 -21.47 -5.22
CA VAL A 143 26.43 -21.11 -4.22
C VAL A 143 27.77 -20.71 -4.85
N ASP A 144 28.21 -21.48 -5.86
CA ASP A 144 29.51 -21.27 -6.52
C ASP A 144 29.56 -19.98 -7.36
N GLN A 145 28.42 -19.32 -7.59
CA GLN A 145 28.29 -18.10 -8.39
C GLN A 145 28.06 -16.84 -7.53
N MET A 146 27.91 -17.00 -6.21
CA MET A 146 27.67 -15.87 -5.30
C MET A 146 28.99 -15.21 -4.86
N PRO A 147 29.01 -13.88 -4.65
CA PRO A 147 30.15 -13.19 -4.05
C PRO A 147 30.51 -13.73 -2.66
N ASP A 148 31.80 -13.74 -2.31
CA ASP A 148 32.30 -14.27 -1.02
C ASP A 148 31.67 -13.57 0.21
N ASP A 149 31.22 -12.32 0.07
CA ASP A 149 30.55 -11.52 1.09
C ASP A 149 29.04 -11.82 1.27
N GLU A 150 28.43 -12.59 0.36
CA GLU A 150 27.05 -13.08 0.46
C GLU A 150 26.96 -14.53 0.96
N LEU A 151 28.10 -15.17 1.25
CA LEU A 151 28.20 -16.54 1.77
C LEU A 151 27.90 -16.64 3.28
N GLU A 152 26.96 -15.84 3.81
CA GLU A 152 26.45 -16.04 5.15
C GLU A 152 25.48 -17.24 5.18
N GLY A 153 25.73 -18.20 6.08
CA GLY A 153 24.91 -19.41 6.25
C GLY A 153 25.56 -20.69 5.70
N ASP A 154 25.55 -21.74 6.54
CA ASP A 154 26.10 -23.06 6.22
C ASP A 154 25.19 -23.77 5.18
N GLU A 155 25.76 -24.14 4.03
CA GLU A 155 25.06 -24.86 2.97
C GLU A 155 24.42 -26.15 3.48
N ASP A 156 25.06 -26.84 4.43
CA ASP A 156 24.52 -28.04 5.05
C ASP A 156 23.26 -27.73 5.88
N ASP A 157 23.17 -26.55 6.48
CA ASP A 157 21.99 -26.12 7.24
C ASP A 157 20.83 -25.72 6.32
N ILE A 158 21.12 -25.11 5.16
CA ILE A 158 20.10 -24.83 4.13
C ILE A 158 19.53 -26.14 3.58
N LYS A 159 20.38 -27.13 3.26
CA LYS A 159 19.95 -28.46 2.82
C LYS A 159 19.09 -29.16 3.88
N LYS A 160 19.47 -29.08 5.17
CA LYS A 160 18.65 -29.61 6.28
C LYS A 160 17.29 -28.92 6.38
N ALA A 161 17.25 -27.60 6.20
CA ALA A 161 16.00 -26.83 6.20
C ALA A 161 15.08 -27.26 5.05
N MET A 162 15.62 -27.42 3.84
CA MET A 162 14.90 -27.94 2.68
C MET A 162 14.25 -29.31 2.95
N TYR A 163 15.01 -30.29 3.47
CA TYR A 163 14.45 -31.60 3.85
C TYR A 163 13.37 -31.49 4.93
N THR A 164 13.52 -30.53 5.84
CA THR A 164 12.54 -30.26 6.90
C THR A 164 11.24 -29.73 6.31
N TYR A 165 11.30 -28.78 5.37
CA TYR A 165 10.13 -28.25 4.68
C TYR A 165 9.43 -29.31 3.83
N TYR A 166 10.17 -30.17 3.13
CA TYR A 166 9.61 -31.31 2.42
C TYR A 166 8.86 -32.26 3.37
N ALA A 167 9.45 -32.59 4.53
CA ALA A 167 8.82 -33.44 5.53
C ALA A 167 7.53 -32.81 6.09
N MET A 168 7.54 -31.50 6.36
CA MET A 168 6.34 -30.75 6.79
C MET A 168 5.24 -30.79 5.73
N SER A 169 5.57 -30.46 4.47
CA SER A 169 4.62 -30.44 3.35
C SER A 169 3.97 -31.82 3.14
N SER A 170 4.76 -32.90 3.22
CA SER A 170 4.27 -34.27 3.16
C SER A 170 3.34 -34.62 4.34
N ALA A 171 3.72 -34.24 5.56
CA ALA A 171 2.92 -34.49 6.75
C ALA A 171 1.57 -33.75 6.72
N TRP A 172 1.56 -32.50 6.25
CA TRP A 172 0.35 -31.67 6.20
C TRP A 172 -0.63 -32.12 5.10
N SER A 173 -0.10 -32.59 3.97
CA SER A 173 -0.89 -33.24 2.93
C SER A 173 -1.61 -34.49 3.47
N LYS A 174 -0.93 -35.34 4.24
CA LYS A 174 -1.55 -36.51 4.88
C LYS A 174 -2.60 -36.11 5.93
N TRP A 175 -2.31 -35.07 6.73
CA TRP A 175 -3.24 -34.57 7.74
C TRP A 175 -4.55 -34.07 7.12
N SER A 176 -4.47 -33.25 6.07
CA SER A 176 -5.65 -32.69 5.40
C SER A 176 -6.53 -33.74 4.73
N GLU A 177 -5.93 -34.76 4.10
CA GLU A 177 -6.67 -35.92 3.56
C GLU A 177 -7.45 -36.66 4.65
N SER A 178 -6.90 -36.74 5.86
CA SER A 178 -7.56 -37.40 6.99
C SER A 178 -8.64 -36.56 7.64
N GLU A 179 -8.39 -35.27 7.87
CA GLU A 179 -9.37 -34.38 8.48
C GLU A 179 -10.58 -34.17 7.55
N SER A 180 -10.35 -34.21 6.24
CA SER A 180 -11.43 -34.15 5.23
C SER A 180 -12.18 -35.48 5.06
N GLY A 181 -11.76 -36.55 5.75
CA GLY A 181 -12.36 -37.88 5.66
C GLY A 181 -12.02 -38.65 4.36
N ALA A 182 -11.05 -38.17 3.56
CA ALA A 182 -10.67 -38.79 2.31
C ALA A 182 -9.79 -40.04 2.52
N LYS A 183 -8.92 -40.05 3.53
CA LYS A 183 -8.11 -41.22 3.92
C LYS A 183 -7.87 -41.25 5.43
N ALA A 184 -8.07 -42.37 6.09
CA ALA A 184 -7.73 -42.49 7.51
C ALA A 184 -6.20 -42.45 7.71
N LEU A 185 -5.73 -41.65 8.68
CA LEU A 185 -4.35 -41.75 9.16
C LEU A 185 -4.08 -43.17 9.67
N GLU A 186 -2.94 -43.75 9.28
CA GLU A 186 -2.54 -45.05 9.79
C GLU A 186 -2.33 -44.99 11.31
N PRO A 187 -2.92 -45.92 12.09
CA PRO A 187 -2.79 -45.93 13.53
C PRO A 187 -1.33 -46.18 13.93
N GLY A 188 -0.71 -45.19 14.59
CA GLY A 188 0.66 -45.28 15.10
C GLY A 188 1.63 -44.15 14.68
N HIS A 189 1.21 -43.20 13.84
CA HIS A 189 2.06 -42.06 13.47
C HIS A 189 1.98 -40.92 14.49
N ASP A 190 2.96 -40.88 15.39
CA ASP A 190 3.19 -39.76 16.31
C ASP A 190 4.01 -38.65 15.62
N ASP A 191 3.57 -38.21 14.44
CA ASP A 191 4.28 -37.21 13.64
C ASP A 191 4.16 -35.82 14.29
N PRO A 192 5.28 -35.18 14.70
CA PRO A 192 5.26 -33.88 15.36
C PRO A 192 4.66 -32.78 14.48
N TYR A 193 4.81 -32.86 13.16
CA TYR A 193 4.28 -31.86 12.22
C TYR A 193 2.77 -31.97 12.05
N ILE A 194 2.21 -33.19 12.10
CA ILE A 194 0.75 -33.42 12.11
C ILE A 194 0.13 -32.85 13.39
N LYS A 195 0.77 -33.07 14.55
CA LYS A 195 0.32 -32.50 15.82
C LYS A 195 0.35 -30.97 15.79
N LEU A 196 1.45 -30.41 15.30
CA LEU A 196 1.63 -28.96 15.21
C LEU A 196 0.56 -28.32 14.31
N ILE A 197 0.35 -28.84 13.09
CA ILE A 197 -0.63 -28.26 12.17
C ILE A 197 -2.07 -28.38 12.69
N SER A 198 -2.42 -29.50 13.33
CA SER A 198 -3.74 -29.68 13.94
C SER A 198 -4.01 -28.67 15.07
N GLN A 199 -3.00 -28.42 15.92
CA GLN A 199 -3.07 -27.40 16.97
C GLN A 199 -3.20 -26.00 16.37
N CYS A 200 -2.38 -25.66 15.39
CA CYS A 200 -2.39 -24.35 14.73
C CYS A 200 -3.71 -24.12 13.99
N PHE A 201 -4.27 -25.14 13.31
CA PHE A 201 -5.57 -25.04 12.65
C PHE A 201 -6.70 -24.76 13.65
N THR A 202 -6.67 -25.42 14.81
CA THR A 202 -7.65 -25.17 15.88
C THR A 202 -7.57 -23.73 16.39
N GLU A 203 -6.35 -23.24 16.60
CA GLU A 203 -6.13 -21.85 17.04
C GLU A 203 -6.50 -20.84 15.95
N TYR A 204 -6.14 -21.11 14.69
CA TYR A 204 -6.52 -20.31 13.54
C TYR A 204 -8.03 -20.13 13.46
N ARG A 205 -8.80 -21.21 13.65
CA ARG A 205 -10.27 -21.16 13.67
C ARG A 205 -10.80 -20.31 14.83
N GLN A 206 -10.21 -20.42 16.02
CA GLN A 206 -10.59 -19.56 17.16
C GLN A 206 -10.31 -18.08 16.88
N LYS A 207 -9.18 -17.77 16.25
CA LYS A 207 -8.82 -16.40 15.86
C LYS A 207 -9.71 -15.87 14.73
N HIS A 208 -10.07 -16.71 13.76
CA HIS A 208 -11.11 -16.41 12.77
C HIS A 208 -12.41 -16.00 13.47
N ASP A 209 -12.92 -16.84 14.37
CA ASP A 209 -14.20 -16.59 15.05
C ASP A 209 -14.18 -15.27 15.82
N ALA A 210 -13.05 -14.92 16.44
CA ALA A 210 -12.89 -13.65 17.14
C ALA A 210 -12.88 -12.46 16.16
N GLN A 211 -12.10 -12.54 15.07
CA GLN A 211 -12.01 -11.50 14.05
C GLN A 211 -13.36 -11.28 13.35
N HIS A 212 -14.03 -12.36 12.94
CA HIS A 212 -15.34 -12.32 12.30
C HIS A 212 -16.40 -11.71 13.23
N ARG A 213 -16.42 -12.07 14.52
CA ARG A 213 -17.33 -11.46 15.50
C ARG A 213 -17.10 -9.95 15.66
N LEU A 214 -15.85 -9.50 15.69
CA LEU A 214 -15.53 -8.07 15.81
C LEU A 214 -16.05 -7.26 14.61
N LEU A 215 -15.92 -7.81 13.40
CA LEU A 215 -16.39 -7.17 12.17
C LEU A 215 -17.92 -7.18 12.08
N THR A 216 -18.54 -8.34 12.25
CA THR A 216 -20.00 -8.50 12.06
C THR A 216 -20.84 -7.85 13.15
N SER A 217 -20.33 -7.74 14.38
CA SER A 217 -21.04 -7.04 15.47
C SER A 217 -20.95 -5.51 15.38
N GLY A 218 -20.07 -4.96 14.53
CA GLY A 218 -19.75 -3.53 14.50
C GLY A 218 -18.96 -3.04 15.72
N THR A 219 -18.55 -3.95 16.62
CA THR A 219 -17.78 -3.60 17.83
C THR A 219 -16.43 -2.99 17.47
N PHE A 220 -15.76 -3.51 16.43
CA PHE A 220 -14.48 -2.98 15.98
C PHE A 220 -14.60 -1.50 15.55
N VAL A 221 -15.53 -1.23 14.63
CA VAL A 221 -15.75 0.12 14.07
C VAL A 221 -16.16 1.11 15.16
N SER A 222 -17.14 0.75 15.98
CA SER A 222 -17.65 1.65 17.04
C SER A 222 -16.61 1.96 18.11
N THR A 223 -15.83 0.96 18.53
CA THR A 223 -14.76 1.14 19.51
C THR A 223 -13.63 1.98 18.93
N LEU A 224 -13.20 1.68 17.70
CA LEU A 224 -12.10 2.42 17.08
C LEU A 224 -12.49 3.87 16.78
N ALA A 225 -13.70 4.14 16.28
CA ALA A 225 -14.22 5.49 16.12
C ALA A 225 -14.27 6.26 17.46
N THR A 226 -14.67 5.58 18.54
CA THR A 226 -14.63 6.17 19.90
C THR A 226 -13.20 6.51 20.31
N CYS A 227 -12.23 5.61 20.09
CA CYS A 227 -10.82 5.87 20.36
C CYS A 227 -10.31 7.07 19.57
N MET A 228 -10.58 7.11 18.27
CA MET A 228 -10.19 8.19 17.36
C MET A 228 -10.80 9.54 17.73
N SER A 229 -12.03 9.56 18.25
CA SER A 229 -12.67 10.80 18.73
C SER A 229 -11.94 11.45 19.92
N ARG A 230 -11.11 10.70 20.65
CA ARG A 230 -10.27 11.21 21.74
C ARG A 230 -8.94 11.79 21.25
N LEU A 231 -8.54 11.48 20.02
CA LEU A 231 -7.26 11.86 19.42
C LEU A 231 -7.37 13.25 18.79
N ARG A 232 -6.99 14.30 19.54
CA ARG A 232 -7.13 15.70 19.08
C ARG A 232 -6.20 16.09 17.93
N CYS A 233 -5.13 15.32 17.75
CA CYS A 233 -4.09 15.55 16.76
C CYS A 233 -4.17 14.57 15.58
N LEU A 234 -5.20 13.72 15.53
CA LEU A 234 -5.40 12.79 14.43
C LEU A 234 -5.54 13.57 13.11
N ARG A 235 -4.76 13.16 12.12
CA ARG A 235 -4.69 13.73 10.77
C ARG A 235 -4.86 12.67 9.70
N ALA A 236 -4.52 11.41 9.99
CA ALA A 236 -4.55 10.33 9.01
C ALA A 236 -5.22 9.05 9.53
N LEU A 237 -5.93 8.38 8.63
CA LEU A 237 -6.38 7.00 8.76
C LEU A 237 -5.76 6.19 7.62
N SER A 238 -5.04 5.13 7.96
CA SER A 238 -4.36 4.28 7.01
C SER A 238 -4.83 2.83 7.15
N PHE A 239 -5.04 2.17 6.02
CA PHE A 239 -5.41 0.76 5.91
C PHE A 239 -4.24 -0.02 5.30
N LEU A 240 -3.71 -0.96 6.07
CA LEU A 240 -2.52 -1.74 5.71
C LEU A 240 -2.88 -3.21 5.49
N ASP A 241 -2.57 -3.73 4.31
CA ASP A 241 -2.69 -5.14 3.96
C ASP A 241 -1.38 -5.89 4.27
N GLU A 242 -0.97 -5.84 5.53
CA GLU A 242 0.24 -6.46 6.05
C GLU A 242 -0.09 -7.45 7.17
N ALA A 243 0.54 -8.62 7.10
CA ALA A 243 0.59 -9.58 8.19
C ALA A 243 1.81 -9.27 9.08
N ASP A 244 1.71 -9.55 10.39
CA ASP A 244 2.83 -9.35 11.33
C ASP A 244 4.06 -10.21 11.00
N ILE A 245 3.87 -11.26 10.19
CA ILE A 245 4.89 -12.20 9.74
C ILE A 245 4.59 -12.49 8.27
N SER A 246 5.50 -12.11 7.38
CA SER A 246 5.43 -12.41 5.95
C SER A 246 6.23 -13.68 5.62
N PRO A 247 5.75 -14.54 4.70
CA PRO A 247 6.59 -15.59 4.12
C PRO A 247 7.91 -15.07 3.52
N GLU A 248 7.88 -13.84 2.98
CA GLU A 248 9.04 -13.20 2.34
C GLU A 248 10.15 -12.86 3.35
N ASP A 249 9.81 -12.66 4.62
CA ASP A 249 10.79 -12.43 5.70
C ASP A 249 11.75 -13.63 5.89
N PHE A 250 11.40 -14.80 5.32
CA PHE A 250 12.14 -16.05 5.47
C PHE A 250 12.74 -16.58 4.17
N THR A 251 12.57 -15.89 3.03
CA THR A 251 13.13 -16.34 1.76
C THR A 251 14.60 -15.94 1.58
N ASP A 252 15.08 -14.97 2.35
CA ASP A 252 16.48 -14.57 2.34
C ASP A 252 17.39 -15.66 2.92
N ARG A 253 18.58 -15.82 2.33
CA ARG A 253 19.56 -16.86 2.70
C ARG A 253 19.80 -16.98 4.21
N SER A 254 19.95 -15.86 4.90
CA SER A 254 20.20 -15.81 6.36
C SER A 254 19.00 -16.26 7.20
N ASN A 255 17.78 -16.20 6.65
CA ASN A 255 16.54 -16.48 7.35
C ASN A 255 15.90 -17.83 6.96
N LEU A 256 16.37 -18.50 5.90
CA LEU A 256 15.83 -19.77 5.39
C LEU A 256 15.78 -20.89 6.43
N THR A 257 16.64 -20.85 7.45
CA THR A 257 16.69 -21.90 8.47
C THR A 257 15.81 -21.59 9.69
N ILE A 258 15.27 -20.36 9.81
CA ILE A 258 14.56 -19.90 11.00
C ILE A 258 13.30 -20.75 11.26
N LEU A 259 12.47 -20.97 10.24
CA LEU A 259 11.22 -21.71 10.41
C LEU A 259 11.46 -23.21 10.64
N ALA A 260 12.47 -23.79 9.99
CA ALA A 260 12.89 -25.16 10.24
C ALA A 260 13.39 -25.37 11.67
N ASN A 261 14.07 -24.38 12.25
CA ASN A 261 14.68 -24.46 13.58
C ASN A 261 13.80 -23.92 14.72
N SER A 262 12.70 -23.22 14.41
CA SER A 262 11.86 -22.53 15.40
C SER A 262 10.39 -22.94 15.29
N PRO A 263 9.93 -23.94 16.07
CA PRO A 263 8.53 -24.32 16.13
C PRO A 263 7.60 -23.17 16.53
N THR A 264 8.11 -22.22 17.32
CA THR A 264 7.36 -21.03 17.73
C THR A 264 7.11 -20.07 16.58
N LYS A 265 8.15 -19.77 15.77
CA LYS A 265 8.00 -18.89 14.60
C LYS A 265 7.13 -19.55 13.53
N LEU A 266 7.30 -20.85 13.33
CA LEU A 266 6.43 -21.64 12.46
C LEU A 266 4.97 -21.59 12.93
N ARG A 267 4.71 -21.79 14.24
CA ARG A 267 3.36 -21.63 14.78
C ARG A 267 2.80 -20.24 14.53
N ASP A 268 3.58 -19.19 14.79
CA ASP A 268 3.12 -17.81 14.63
C ASP A 268 2.75 -17.51 13.16
N LEU A 269 3.52 -18.02 12.21
CA LEU A 269 3.22 -17.98 10.77
C LEU A 269 1.94 -18.77 10.42
N LEU A 270 1.78 -19.98 10.97
CA LEU A 270 0.62 -20.84 10.70
C LEU A 270 -0.70 -20.25 11.22
N ILE A 271 -0.65 -19.46 12.29
CA ILE A 271 -1.84 -18.80 12.86
C ILE A 271 -2.00 -17.35 12.39
N ALA A 272 -1.10 -16.83 11.57
CA ALA A 272 -1.12 -15.45 11.09
C ALA A 272 -2.34 -15.19 10.19
N PRO A 273 -2.88 -13.95 10.17
CA PRO A 273 -3.83 -13.57 9.13
C PRO A 273 -3.12 -13.48 7.77
N HIS A 274 -3.88 -13.54 6.69
CA HIS A 274 -3.36 -13.47 5.32
C HIS A 274 -3.60 -12.10 4.71
N THR A 275 -2.69 -11.68 3.83
CA THR A 275 -2.86 -10.52 2.98
C THR A 275 -3.94 -10.77 1.93
N TRP A 276 -4.57 -9.71 1.42
CA TRP A 276 -5.63 -9.81 0.42
C TRP A 276 -5.12 -10.44 -0.87
N ASN A 277 -3.90 -10.12 -1.30
CA ASN A 277 -3.31 -10.73 -2.50
C ASN A 277 -3.28 -12.26 -2.41
N LEU A 278 -2.72 -12.80 -1.31
CA LEU A 278 -2.66 -14.23 -1.09
C LEU A 278 -4.05 -14.87 -1.07
N LEU A 279 -5.05 -14.18 -0.52
CA LEU A 279 -6.42 -14.67 -0.48
C LEU A 279 -7.05 -14.72 -1.88
N GLU A 280 -6.88 -13.69 -2.71
CA GLU A 280 -7.52 -13.59 -4.03
C GLU A 280 -6.89 -14.51 -5.09
N GLU A 281 -5.65 -14.96 -4.86
CA GLU A 281 -4.99 -16.04 -5.60
C GLU A 281 -5.65 -17.42 -5.38
N LEU A 282 -6.34 -17.62 -4.24
CA LEU A 282 -7.03 -18.88 -3.99
C LEU A 282 -8.25 -19.00 -4.89
N LYS A 283 -8.53 -20.21 -5.39
CA LYS A 283 -9.72 -20.49 -6.20
C LYS A 283 -10.61 -21.53 -5.50
N PRO A 284 -11.92 -21.25 -5.29
CA PRO A 284 -12.56 -19.93 -5.40
C PRO A 284 -12.00 -18.89 -4.41
N SER A 285 -12.00 -17.60 -4.76
CA SER A 285 -11.51 -16.55 -3.85
C SER A 285 -12.40 -16.50 -2.59
N PRO A 286 -11.83 -16.49 -1.37
CA PRO A 286 -12.59 -16.34 -0.15
C PRO A 286 -13.10 -14.90 0.02
N SER A 287 -14.15 -14.74 0.82
CA SER A 287 -14.68 -13.42 1.16
C SER A 287 -13.74 -12.63 2.07
N ILE A 288 -13.40 -11.40 1.67
CA ILE A 288 -12.52 -10.49 2.42
C ILE A 288 -13.37 -9.44 3.13
N LEU A 289 -14.01 -9.84 4.23
CA LEU A 289 -14.91 -8.97 5.00
C LEU A 289 -14.28 -7.62 5.45
N PRO A 290 -12.98 -7.54 5.82
CA PRO A 290 -12.34 -6.27 6.21
C PRO A 290 -12.40 -5.16 5.16
N VAL A 291 -12.67 -5.47 3.89
CA VAL A 291 -12.89 -4.47 2.83
C VAL A 291 -13.97 -3.46 3.21
N THR A 292 -14.99 -3.91 3.95
CA THR A 292 -16.07 -3.04 4.43
C THR A 292 -15.59 -1.92 5.37
N LEU A 293 -14.43 -2.09 6.02
CA LEU A 293 -13.86 -1.07 6.90
C LEU A 293 -13.47 0.21 6.15
N LEU A 294 -13.17 0.11 4.85
CA LEU A 294 -12.79 1.24 3.99
C LEU A 294 -13.88 2.30 3.89
N TRP A 295 -15.16 1.92 4.05
CA TRP A 295 -16.27 2.87 4.15
C TRP A 295 -16.86 2.95 5.55
N GLN A 296 -16.88 1.86 6.33
CA GLN A 296 -17.49 1.86 7.68
C GLN A 296 -16.79 2.80 8.65
N LEU A 297 -15.45 2.83 8.66
CA LEU A 297 -14.69 3.68 9.59
C LEU A 297 -14.82 5.17 9.22
N PRO A 298 -14.62 5.59 7.95
CA PRO A 298 -14.90 6.95 7.56
C PRO A 298 -16.30 7.42 7.94
N LEU A 299 -17.33 6.59 7.70
CA LEU A 299 -18.70 6.91 8.08
C LEU A 299 -18.88 7.06 9.59
N ALA A 300 -18.30 6.16 10.39
CA ALA A 300 -18.39 6.24 11.84
C ALA A 300 -17.72 7.50 12.41
N LEU A 301 -16.69 8.02 11.73
CA LEU A 301 -15.97 9.22 12.15
C LEU A 301 -16.70 10.51 11.77
N GLN A 302 -17.59 10.46 10.78
CA GLN A 302 -18.25 11.64 10.22
C GLN A 302 -18.93 12.54 11.25
N SER A 303 -19.55 11.95 12.27
CA SER A 303 -20.24 12.70 13.32
C SER A 303 -19.30 13.32 14.37
N SER A 304 -18.03 12.89 14.42
CA SER A 304 -17.08 13.23 15.49
C SER A 304 -15.85 13.99 15.00
N HIS A 305 -15.55 13.92 13.70
CA HIS A 305 -14.39 14.54 13.09
C HIS A 305 -14.82 15.66 12.16
N THR A 306 -14.49 16.90 12.55
CA THR A 306 -14.80 18.10 11.77
C THR A 306 -13.63 18.60 10.95
N ARG A 307 -12.48 17.91 10.98
CA ARG A 307 -11.26 18.29 10.26
C ARG A 307 -11.05 17.36 9.07
N PRO A 308 -10.55 17.89 7.94
CA PRO A 308 -10.13 17.06 6.82
C PRO A 308 -9.12 16.01 7.25
N LEU A 309 -9.33 14.77 6.82
CA LEU A 309 -8.47 13.63 7.14
C LEU A 309 -7.69 13.20 5.89
N ALA A 310 -6.47 12.75 6.08
CA ALA A 310 -5.72 12.00 5.08
C ALA A 310 -6.13 10.52 5.14
N LEU A 311 -6.49 9.93 4.01
CA LEU A 311 -6.96 8.55 3.90
C LEU A 311 -6.03 7.77 2.98
N TYR A 312 -5.36 6.78 3.54
CA TYR A 312 -4.40 5.92 2.83
C TYR A 312 -4.92 4.49 2.78
N VAL A 313 -4.89 3.89 1.60
CA VAL A 313 -5.32 2.52 1.34
C VAL A 313 -4.20 1.81 0.60
N GLN A 314 -3.51 0.89 1.29
CA GLN A 314 -2.37 0.16 0.74
C GLN A 314 -2.73 -0.83 -0.35
N ARG A 315 -3.99 -1.28 -0.36
CA ARG A 315 -4.50 -2.21 -1.38
C ARG A 315 -6.01 -2.15 -1.45
N ILE A 316 -6.54 -2.41 -2.65
CA ILE A 316 -7.96 -2.66 -2.91
C ILE A 316 -8.14 -4.09 -3.44
N PRO A 317 -9.32 -4.72 -3.23
CA PRO A 317 -9.58 -6.04 -3.77
C PRO A 317 -9.56 -6.06 -5.29
N ILE A 318 -9.15 -7.20 -5.86
CA ILE A 318 -9.05 -7.39 -7.31
C ILE A 318 -10.15 -8.28 -7.88
N SER A 319 -10.85 -9.05 -7.04
CA SER A 319 -11.90 -9.98 -7.46
C SER A 319 -13.29 -9.38 -7.31
N THR A 320 -14.17 -9.63 -8.30
CA THR A 320 -15.54 -9.10 -8.31
C THR A 320 -16.34 -9.33 -7.01
N PRO A 321 -16.33 -10.54 -6.38
CA PRO A 321 -17.07 -10.75 -5.14
C PRO A 321 -16.58 -9.86 -3.98
N ASN A 322 -15.29 -9.56 -3.92
CA ASN A 322 -14.71 -8.72 -2.87
C ASN A 322 -14.84 -7.23 -3.19
N LEU A 323 -14.80 -6.84 -4.46
CA LEU A 323 -15.12 -5.46 -4.88
C LEU A 323 -16.55 -5.06 -4.52
N ALA A 324 -17.51 -5.99 -4.58
CA ALA A 324 -18.88 -5.72 -4.15
C ALA A 324 -18.97 -5.28 -2.67
N LEU A 325 -18.00 -5.65 -1.82
CA LEU A 325 -17.93 -5.23 -0.42
C LEU A 325 -17.47 -3.77 -0.23
N LEU A 326 -16.87 -3.15 -1.25
CA LEU A 326 -16.47 -1.73 -1.22
C LEU A 326 -17.65 -0.77 -1.28
N GLN A 327 -18.83 -1.23 -1.70
CA GLN A 327 -19.96 -0.35 -1.95
C GLN A 327 -20.49 0.24 -0.63
N PRO A 328 -20.42 1.57 -0.45
CA PRO A 328 -20.99 2.22 0.73
C PRO A 328 -22.53 2.21 0.66
N PRO A 329 -23.23 2.41 1.79
CA PRO A 329 -24.68 2.59 1.80
C PRO A 329 -25.08 3.85 1.03
N VAL A 330 -26.10 3.74 0.17
CA VAL A 330 -26.50 4.70 -0.89
C VAL A 330 -26.77 6.15 -0.42
N GLU A 331 -27.07 6.37 0.86
CA GLU A 331 -27.44 7.69 1.42
C GLU A 331 -26.34 8.29 2.31
N SER A 332 -25.14 7.73 2.29
CA SER A 332 -24.09 8.13 3.22
C SER A 332 -23.25 9.27 2.66
N LEU A 333 -23.13 10.35 3.41
CA LEU A 333 -22.22 11.45 3.11
C LEU A 333 -20.76 11.01 3.36
N SER A 334 -19.82 11.50 2.56
CA SER A 334 -18.40 11.19 2.76
C SER A 334 -17.78 12.11 3.81
N LEU A 335 -16.62 11.71 4.34
CA LEU A 335 -15.80 12.57 5.19
C LEU A 335 -15.15 13.68 4.37
N PRO A 336 -14.90 14.86 4.96
CA PRO A 336 -13.98 15.82 4.35
C PRO A 336 -12.59 15.17 4.30
N ILE A 337 -12.05 14.98 3.10
CA ILE A 337 -10.75 14.37 2.86
C ILE A 337 -9.78 15.43 2.34
N LYS A 338 -8.59 15.46 2.93
CA LYS A 338 -7.49 16.33 2.51
C LYS A 338 -6.58 15.63 1.52
N GLU A 339 -6.26 14.37 1.80
CA GLU A 339 -5.29 13.58 1.04
C GLU A 339 -5.94 12.21 0.83
N PHE A 340 -5.94 11.72 -0.40
CA PHE A 340 -6.47 10.40 -0.72
C PHE A 340 -5.47 9.59 -1.54
N HIS A 341 -5.04 8.47 -0.97
CA HIS A 341 -4.01 7.62 -1.53
C HIS A 341 -4.53 6.20 -1.65
N ILE A 342 -4.55 5.67 -2.87
CA ILE A 342 -4.64 4.24 -3.13
C ILE A 342 -3.33 3.83 -3.78
N ARG A 343 -2.66 2.85 -3.18
CA ARG A 343 -1.54 2.15 -3.81
C ARG A 343 -1.99 0.71 -4.07
N THR A 344 -1.56 0.11 -5.16
CA THR A 344 -1.70 -1.33 -5.35
C THR A 344 -0.33 -1.84 -5.72
N GLY A 345 0.47 -2.19 -4.69
CA GLY A 345 1.92 -2.37 -4.81
C GLY A 345 2.42 -3.18 -6.02
N SER A 346 3.72 -3.07 -6.27
CA SER A 346 4.48 -3.44 -7.48
C SER A 346 4.46 -4.91 -7.92
N HIS A 347 3.77 -5.82 -7.23
CA HIS A 347 3.75 -7.24 -7.59
C HIS A 347 2.42 -7.63 -8.23
N CYS A 348 2.41 -7.62 -9.57
CA CYS A 348 1.34 -8.21 -10.38
C CYS A 348 1.72 -9.62 -10.81
N GLU A 349 1.21 -10.64 -10.11
CA GLU A 349 1.22 -11.99 -10.66
C GLU A 349 0.40 -12.06 -11.96
N ILE A 350 0.81 -12.94 -12.88
CA ILE A 350 0.18 -13.14 -14.19
C ILE A 350 -1.31 -13.50 -14.03
N ARG A 351 -2.19 -12.73 -14.67
CA ARG A 351 -3.65 -12.89 -14.74
C ARG A 351 -4.13 -13.19 -16.16
N HIS A 352 -4.66 -14.40 -16.34
CA HIS A 352 -5.25 -14.85 -17.60
C HIS A 352 -6.79 -14.63 -17.69
N HIS A 353 -7.41 -13.92 -16.74
CA HIS A 353 -8.88 -13.82 -16.64
C HIS A 353 -9.39 -12.38 -16.70
N HIS A 354 -10.61 -12.22 -17.25
CA HIS A 354 -11.25 -10.94 -17.53
C HIS A 354 -11.28 -9.96 -16.35
N ASN A 355 -11.20 -8.67 -16.70
CA ASN A 355 -11.29 -7.54 -15.78
C ASN A 355 -12.46 -7.69 -14.80
N PRO A 356 -12.24 -7.44 -13.50
CA PRO A 356 -13.30 -7.51 -12.52
C PRO A 356 -14.38 -6.46 -12.80
N GLU A 357 -15.56 -6.62 -12.19
CA GLU A 357 -16.61 -5.60 -12.30
C GLU A 357 -16.24 -4.36 -11.48
N LEU A 358 -15.64 -3.38 -12.14
CA LEU A 358 -15.11 -2.15 -11.53
C LEU A 358 -16.20 -1.15 -11.11
N SER A 359 -17.47 -1.42 -11.40
CA SER A 359 -18.61 -0.57 -11.03
C SER A 359 -18.62 -0.24 -9.53
N HIS A 360 -18.32 -1.22 -8.68
CA HIS A 360 -18.25 -1.04 -7.23
C HIS A 360 -17.06 -0.17 -6.79
N LEU A 361 -15.90 -0.31 -7.43
CA LEU A 361 -14.74 0.54 -7.18
C LEU A 361 -15.01 1.98 -7.63
N ALA A 362 -15.58 2.15 -8.82
CA ALA A 362 -15.98 3.46 -9.33
C ALA A 362 -17.01 4.14 -8.42
N ALA A 363 -17.98 3.38 -7.88
CA ALA A 363 -18.94 3.88 -6.91
C ALA A 363 -18.27 4.30 -5.59
N TYR A 364 -17.32 3.50 -5.09
CA TYR A 364 -16.54 3.84 -3.90
C TYR A 364 -15.69 5.11 -4.10
N LEU A 365 -14.97 5.21 -5.23
CA LEU A 365 -14.19 6.40 -5.58
C LEU A 365 -15.06 7.64 -5.71
N SER A 366 -16.20 7.50 -6.39
CA SER A 366 -17.18 8.59 -6.51
C SER A 366 -17.63 9.02 -5.12
N TRP A 367 -18.02 8.07 -4.25
CA TRP A 367 -18.46 8.38 -2.90
C TRP A 367 -17.38 9.06 -2.06
N VAL A 368 -16.17 8.49 -1.98
CA VAL A 368 -15.10 9.00 -1.10
C VAL A 368 -14.63 10.39 -1.54
N LEU A 369 -14.59 10.65 -2.85
CA LEU A 369 -14.16 11.93 -3.42
C LEU A 369 -15.30 12.96 -3.58
N SER A 370 -16.56 12.59 -3.33
CA SER A 370 -17.74 13.48 -3.45
C SER A 370 -17.96 14.39 -2.24
N SER A 371 -16.90 14.87 -1.59
CA SER A 371 -17.03 15.80 -0.46
C SER A 371 -17.74 17.08 -0.90
N ASP A 372 -18.77 17.50 -0.13
CA ASP A 372 -19.49 18.74 -0.37
C ASP A 372 -18.56 19.97 -0.30
N GLU A 373 -17.57 19.91 0.59
CA GLU A 373 -16.52 20.92 0.72
C GLU A 373 -15.27 20.53 -0.09
N PRO A 374 -14.70 21.45 -0.90
CA PRO A 374 -13.46 21.19 -1.63
C PRO A 374 -12.27 21.28 -0.66
N THR A 375 -11.93 20.15 -0.04
CA THR A 375 -10.82 20.03 0.92
C THR A 375 -9.63 19.25 0.38
N LEU A 376 -9.79 18.54 -0.73
CA LEU A 376 -8.77 17.68 -1.32
C LEU A 376 -7.59 18.52 -1.82
N GLU A 377 -6.41 18.27 -1.26
CA GLU A 377 -5.12 18.87 -1.60
C GLU A 377 -4.21 17.87 -2.32
N GLU A 378 -4.33 16.56 -2.05
CA GLU A 378 -3.47 15.53 -2.67
C GLU A 378 -4.31 14.32 -3.10
N LEU A 379 -4.05 13.82 -4.31
CA LEU A 379 -4.71 12.66 -4.88
C LEU A 379 -3.67 11.76 -5.53
N TYR A 380 -3.45 10.58 -4.95
CA TYR A 380 -2.56 9.55 -5.46
C TYR A 380 -3.37 8.28 -5.73
N LEU A 381 -3.45 7.87 -7.00
CA LEU A 381 -4.18 6.68 -7.41
C LEU A 381 -3.26 5.78 -8.25
N ASP A 382 -2.89 4.65 -7.69
CA ASP A 382 -2.13 3.59 -8.36
C ASP A 382 -2.98 2.32 -8.40
N PHE A 383 -3.24 1.87 -9.63
CA PHE A 383 -4.02 0.68 -9.94
C PHE A 383 -3.19 -0.40 -10.66
N TYR A 384 -1.87 -0.39 -10.50
CA TYR A 384 -0.97 -1.40 -11.03
C TYR A 384 -1.50 -2.80 -10.73
N GLY A 385 -1.89 -3.07 -9.48
CA GLY A 385 -2.50 -4.32 -9.03
C GLY A 385 -3.85 -4.68 -9.67
N LEU A 386 -4.47 -3.85 -10.50
CA LEU A 386 -5.66 -4.18 -11.30
C LEU A 386 -5.34 -4.43 -12.79
N LYS A 387 -4.10 -4.21 -13.21
CA LYS A 387 -3.64 -4.42 -14.59
C LYS A 387 -3.87 -5.87 -15.01
N LEU A 388 -4.41 -6.06 -16.22
CA LEU A 388 -4.46 -7.37 -16.85
C LEU A 388 -3.04 -7.76 -17.31
N ASN A 389 -2.39 -8.64 -16.53
CA ASN A 389 -1.09 -9.21 -16.88
C ASN A 389 -1.30 -10.60 -17.52
N ASP A 390 -1.54 -10.71 -18.81
CA ASP A 390 -1.80 -12.01 -19.47
C ASP A 390 -0.56 -12.92 -19.60
N GLY A 391 0.59 -12.51 -19.05
CA GLY A 391 1.85 -13.27 -19.11
C GLY A 391 2.53 -13.22 -20.48
N TYR A 392 1.89 -12.56 -21.44
CA TYR A 392 2.46 -12.26 -22.74
C TYR A 392 3.07 -10.86 -22.65
N LEU A 393 4.38 -10.81 -22.43
CA LEU A 393 5.22 -9.65 -22.77
C LEU A 393 4.77 -9.13 -24.14
N SER A 394 4.22 -7.92 -24.16
CA SER A 394 4.30 -6.86 -25.19
C SER A 394 4.16 -7.18 -26.68
N HIS A 395 4.01 -8.41 -27.16
CA HIS A 395 4.33 -8.72 -28.56
C HIS A 395 3.15 -9.11 -29.46
N ARG A 396 1.94 -9.35 -28.95
CA ARG A 396 0.80 -9.69 -29.83
C ARG A 396 -0.55 -9.14 -29.37
N GLY A 397 -0.85 -7.91 -29.80
CA GLY A 397 -2.17 -7.58 -30.35
C GLY A 397 -3.34 -7.31 -29.41
N ALA A 398 -3.18 -7.39 -28.08
CA ALA A 398 -4.17 -6.78 -27.18
C ALA A 398 -3.89 -5.27 -27.10
N SER A 399 -4.81 -4.45 -27.64
CA SER A 399 -4.66 -3.00 -27.64
C SER A 399 -4.56 -2.47 -26.20
N TRP A 400 -3.51 -1.69 -25.96
CA TRP A 400 -3.11 -1.09 -24.67
C TRP A 400 -4.24 -0.45 -23.83
N PRO A 401 -5.33 0.13 -24.38
CA PRO A 401 -6.39 0.67 -23.54
C PRO A 401 -7.27 -0.38 -22.85
N SER A 402 -7.25 -1.64 -23.29
CA SER A 402 -8.11 -2.70 -22.72
C SER A 402 -7.57 -3.35 -21.44
N ARG A 403 -6.29 -3.09 -21.11
CA ARG A 403 -5.57 -3.72 -19.98
C ARG A 403 -5.75 -3.00 -18.65
N TYR A 404 -6.14 -1.72 -18.69
CA TYR A 404 -6.23 -0.86 -17.51
C TYR A 404 -7.69 -0.63 -17.08
N PRO A 405 -7.94 -0.43 -15.78
CA PRO A 405 -9.26 -0.08 -15.28
C PRO A 405 -9.75 1.25 -15.88
N SER A 406 -11.00 1.27 -16.35
CA SER A 406 -11.68 2.50 -16.76
C SER A 406 -12.46 3.07 -15.58
N LEU A 407 -11.89 4.10 -14.96
CA LEU A 407 -12.43 4.77 -13.76
C LEU A 407 -12.67 6.27 -13.99
N GLY A 408 -12.51 6.75 -15.23
CA GLY A 408 -12.64 8.15 -15.60
C GLY A 408 -13.97 8.78 -15.19
N ALA A 409 -15.09 8.08 -15.35
CA ALA A 409 -16.41 8.56 -14.94
C ALA A 409 -16.50 8.92 -13.44
N ALA A 410 -15.83 8.16 -12.56
CA ALA A 410 -15.80 8.43 -11.12
C ALA A 410 -14.96 9.68 -10.82
N LEU A 411 -13.87 9.87 -11.55
CA LEU A 411 -12.95 10.99 -11.35
C LEU A 411 -13.42 12.28 -12.00
N ALA A 412 -14.20 12.23 -13.09
CA ALA A 412 -14.70 13.39 -13.81
C ALA A 412 -15.53 14.37 -12.95
N HIS A 413 -16.03 13.93 -11.80
CA HIS A 413 -16.86 14.71 -10.87
C HIS A 413 -16.09 15.24 -9.65
N VAL A 414 -14.77 14.97 -9.55
CA VAL A 414 -13.94 15.37 -8.42
C VAL A 414 -13.82 16.90 -8.36
N ARG A 415 -14.10 17.47 -7.18
CA ARG A 415 -13.96 18.91 -6.92
C ARG A 415 -12.56 19.25 -6.40
N GLY A 416 -11.57 19.20 -7.30
CA GLY A 416 -10.16 19.41 -7.01
C GLY A 416 -9.72 20.88 -6.87
N GLU A 417 -10.56 21.80 -6.41
CA GLU A 417 -10.21 23.24 -6.38
C GLU A 417 -8.98 23.57 -5.53
N LYS A 418 -8.72 22.77 -4.50
CA LYS A 418 -7.55 22.90 -3.63
C LYS A 418 -6.42 21.93 -3.96
N LEU A 419 -6.59 21.09 -4.98
CA LEU A 419 -5.63 20.07 -5.36
C LEU A 419 -4.30 20.72 -5.74
N ARG A 420 -3.22 20.21 -5.15
CA ARG A 420 -1.83 20.64 -5.34
C ARG A 420 -1.02 19.52 -5.97
N ASP A 421 -1.24 18.30 -5.52
CA ASP A 421 -0.45 17.14 -5.93
C ASP A 421 -1.38 16.08 -6.50
N LEU A 422 -1.09 15.67 -7.73
CA LEU A 422 -1.86 14.68 -8.47
C LEU A 422 -0.91 13.61 -8.98
N ALA A 423 -1.17 12.35 -8.64
CA ALA A 423 -0.50 11.20 -9.21
C ALA A 423 -1.54 10.18 -9.68
N LEU A 424 -1.48 9.81 -10.96
CA LEU A 424 -2.35 8.81 -11.57
C LEU A 424 -1.49 7.73 -12.22
N SER A 425 -1.80 6.48 -11.93
CA SER A 425 -1.05 5.33 -12.43
C SER A 425 -2.01 4.21 -12.86
N GLU A 426 -1.75 3.63 -14.04
CA GLU A 426 -2.46 2.46 -14.60
C GLU A 426 -3.98 2.64 -14.68
N ILE A 427 -4.45 3.72 -15.29
CA ILE A 427 -5.86 4.07 -15.38
C ILE A 427 -6.22 4.58 -16.78
N THR A 428 -7.44 4.30 -17.23
CA THR A 428 -7.97 4.83 -18.50
C THR A 428 -9.15 5.78 -18.33
N PHE A 429 -9.20 6.75 -19.25
CA PHE A 429 -10.24 7.76 -19.39
C PHE A 429 -10.79 7.77 -20.82
N THR A 430 -11.99 8.31 -21.01
CA THR A 430 -12.35 8.95 -22.27
C THR A 430 -11.84 10.39 -22.32
N GLU A 431 -11.69 10.97 -23.50
CA GLU A 431 -11.29 12.39 -23.66
C GLU A 431 -12.18 13.32 -22.82
N ALA A 432 -13.50 13.13 -22.88
CA ALA A 432 -14.46 13.95 -22.14
C ALA A 432 -14.29 13.85 -20.61
N GLU A 433 -14.01 12.64 -20.09
CA GLU A 433 -13.81 12.43 -18.66
C GLU A 433 -12.51 13.06 -18.16
N LEU A 434 -11.41 12.90 -18.89
CA LEU A 434 -10.11 13.47 -18.53
C LEU A 434 -10.16 15.00 -18.56
N VAL A 435 -10.75 15.57 -19.61
CA VAL A 435 -10.99 17.01 -19.74
C VAL A 435 -11.87 17.52 -18.59
N ALA A 436 -12.96 16.81 -18.26
CA ALA A 436 -13.82 17.18 -17.14
C ALA A 436 -13.09 17.15 -15.80
N PHE A 437 -12.28 16.12 -15.56
CA PHE A 437 -11.45 15.98 -14.37
C PHE A 437 -10.48 17.18 -14.22
N PHE A 438 -9.68 17.49 -15.25
CA PHE A 438 -8.78 18.65 -15.18
C PHE A 438 -9.51 19.98 -15.11
N LYS A 439 -10.69 20.13 -15.73
CA LYS A 439 -11.53 21.34 -15.55
C LYS A 439 -11.95 21.50 -14.09
N GLY A 440 -12.23 20.40 -13.38
CA GLY A 440 -12.54 20.36 -11.94
C GLY A 440 -11.36 20.67 -11.01
N CYS A 441 -10.12 20.50 -11.48
CA CYS A 441 -8.93 20.90 -10.73
C CYS A 441 -8.81 22.44 -10.65
N GLY A 442 -8.41 22.95 -9.49
CA GLY A 442 -8.15 24.38 -9.30
C GLY A 442 -6.80 24.82 -9.86
N ASN A 443 -6.51 26.11 -9.77
CA ASN A 443 -5.23 26.68 -10.20
C ASN A 443 -4.12 26.47 -9.14
N ARG A 444 -4.26 25.52 -8.21
CA ARG A 444 -3.31 25.28 -7.11
C ARG A 444 -2.38 24.10 -7.35
N LEU A 445 -2.56 23.40 -8.47
CA LEU A 445 -1.67 22.32 -8.89
C LEU A 445 -0.22 22.81 -8.90
N LYS A 446 0.65 21.95 -8.40
CA LYS A 446 2.10 22.09 -8.29
C LYS A 446 2.78 20.83 -8.81
N SER A 447 2.28 19.65 -8.46
CA SER A 447 2.80 18.37 -8.94
C SER A 447 1.76 17.60 -9.74
N VAL A 448 2.13 17.14 -10.93
CA VAL A 448 1.32 16.24 -11.76
C VAL A 448 2.18 15.09 -12.24
N ARG A 449 1.87 13.87 -11.80
CA ARG A 449 2.54 12.64 -12.19
C ARG A 449 1.56 11.70 -12.88
N MET A 450 1.90 11.23 -14.07
CA MET A 450 1.09 10.28 -14.82
C MET A 450 1.97 9.17 -15.37
N TYR A 451 1.64 7.94 -14.99
CA TYR A 451 2.32 6.72 -15.42
C TYR A 451 1.31 5.72 -15.98
N ASP A 452 1.55 5.12 -17.14
CA ASP A 452 0.64 4.13 -17.73
C ASP A 452 -0.84 4.61 -17.84
N VAL A 453 -1.05 5.91 -18.08
CA VAL A 453 -2.41 6.50 -18.21
C VAL A 453 -2.84 6.49 -19.68
N GLY A 454 -4.08 6.07 -19.95
CA GLY A 454 -4.61 5.93 -21.30
C GLY A 454 -5.87 6.74 -21.62
N VAL A 455 -5.99 7.22 -22.85
CA VAL A 455 -7.25 7.72 -23.42
C VAL A 455 -7.85 6.69 -24.38
N THR A 456 -9.11 6.35 -24.15
CA THR A 456 -9.85 5.30 -24.88
C THR A 456 -10.75 5.85 -25.98
N ASN A 457 -11.31 4.95 -26.80
CA ASN A 457 -12.35 5.24 -27.78
C ASN A 457 -11.97 6.28 -28.87
N GLY A 458 -10.69 6.31 -29.26
CA GLY A 458 -10.18 7.27 -30.25
C GLY A 458 -10.19 8.73 -29.78
N GLY A 459 -10.27 8.93 -28.46
CA GLY A 459 -10.18 10.25 -27.85
C GLY A 459 -8.78 10.85 -27.97
N ALA A 460 -8.70 12.17 -27.78
CA ALA A 460 -7.47 12.95 -27.86
C ALA A 460 -6.98 13.41 -26.48
N TRP A 461 -5.66 13.55 -26.35
CA TRP A 461 -4.98 14.15 -25.19
C TRP A 461 -4.84 15.67 -25.32
N ALA A 462 -4.87 16.20 -26.55
CA ALA A 462 -4.58 17.61 -26.82
C ALA A 462 -5.44 18.58 -25.98
N GLU A 463 -6.77 18.39 -25.92
CA GLU A 463 -7.65 19.27 -25.13
C GLU A 463 -7.36 19.16 -23.62
N ALA A 464 -7.06 17.97 -23.12
CA ALA A 464 -6.78 17.77 -21.70
C ALA A 464 -5.53 18.54 -21.27
N PHE A 465 -4.46 18.51 -22.07
CA PHE A 465 -3.24 19.27 -21.77
C PHE A 465 -3.39 20.78 -22.00
N ASP A 466 -4.23 21.23 -22.94
CA ASP A 466 -4.61 22.64 -23.07
C ASP A 466 -5.26 23.13 -21.76
N VAL A 467 -6.21 22.36 -21.21
CA VAL A 467 -6.85 22.66 -19.91
C VAL A 467 -5.83 22.70 -18.78
N LEU A 468 -4.93 21.72 -18.71
CA LEU A 468 -3.92 21.65 -17.64
C LEU A 468 -2.97 22.86 -17.67
N ARG A 469 -2.54 23.29 -18.87
CA ARG A 469 -1.75 24.50 -19.07
C ARG A 469 -2.48 25.76 -18.58
N GLU A 470 -3.77 25.89 -18.90
CA GLU A 470 -4.62 27.02 -18.49
C GLU A 470 -4.75 27.14 -16.96
N LYS A 471 -4.56 26.05 -16.20
CA LYS A 471 -4.55 26.10 -14.72
C LYS A 471 -3.35 26.83 -14.13
N GLY A 472 -2.45 27.36 -14.97
CA GLY A 472 -1.39 28.29 -14.58
C GLY A 472 -0.11 27.60 -14.11
N MET A 473 0.06 26.32 -14.44
CA MET A 473 1.30 25.56 -14.20
C MET A 473 2.51 26.29 -14.80
N SER A 474 2.32 26.90 -15.98
CA SER A 474 3.34 27.63 -16.74
C SER A 474 3.89 28.93 -16.13
N SER A 475 3.31 29.40 -15.02
CA SER A 475 3.68 30.68 -14.40
C SER A 475 4.40 30.54 -13.05
N ARG A 476 4.73 29.30 -12.65
CA ARG A 476 5.26 28.99 -11.32
C ARG A 476 6.61 28.30 -11.43
N GLU A 477 7.59 28.86 -10.74
CA GLU A 477 8.95 28.30 -10.66
C GLU A 477 9.01 26.96 -9.90
N ASP A 478 7.97 26.61 -9.13
CA ASP A 478 7.91 25.41 -8.27
C ASP A 478 6.92 24.32 -8.78
N CYS A 479 6.73 24.20 -10.10
CA CYS A 479 5.87 23.16 -10.68
C CYS A 479 6.68 21.94 -11.16
N ASP A 480 6.24 20.75 -10.75
CA ASP A 480 6.78 19.45 -11.15
C ASP A 480 5.75 18.72 -12.04
N VAL A 481 6.15 18.30 -13.23
CA VAL A 481 5.29 17.55 -14.16
C VAL A 481 6.07 16.35 -14.65
N TYR A 482 5.58 15.15 -14.37
CA TYR A 482 6.21 13.91 -14.78
C TYR A 482 5.21 13.07 -15.57
N LEU A 483 5.48 12.86 -16.86
CA LEU A 483 4.61 12.12 -17.77
C LEU A 483 5.42 11.00 -18.42
N THR A 484 4.94 9.77 -18.29
CA THR A 484 5.62 8.61 -18.85
C THR A 484 4.61 7.52 -19.20
N THR A 485 4.92 6.77 -20.26
CA THR A 485 4.10 5.67 -20.78
C THR A 485 2.62 6.03 -21.00
N LEU A 486 2.34 7.25 -21.47
CA LEU A 486 0.99 7.66 -21.86
C LEU A 486 0.53 6.87 -23.10
N CYS A 487 -0.75 6.52 -23.20
CA CYS A 487 -1.26 5.73 -24.33
C CYS A 487 -2.63 6.19 -24.85
N GLY A 488 -2.94 5.75 -26.07
CA GLY A 488 -4.14 6.13 -26.82
C GLY A 488 -4.08 7.54 -27.42
N GLY A 489 -4.96 7.82 -28.39
CA GLY A 489 -4.99 9.11 -29.07
C GLY A 489 -3.69 9.39 -29.83
N GLU A 490 -3.07 10.53 -29.55
CA GLU A 490 -1.80 10.96 -30.16
C GLU A 490 -0.57 10.17 -29.67
N PHE A 491 -0.66 9.46 -28.54
CA PHE A 491 0.45 8.67 -27.98
C PHE A 491 0.51 7.23 -28.50
N GLY A 492 -0.43 6.80 -29.35
CA GLY A 492 -0.35 5.46 -29.92
C GLY A 492 -0.69 4.34 -28.94
N GLY A 493 -0.48 3.11 -29.39
CA GLY A 493 -0.57 1.90 -28.56
C GLY A 493 0.72 1.59 -27.83
N GLY A 494 1.28 2.51 -27.01
CA GLY A 494 2.30 2.22 -25.99
C GLY A 494 3.40 1.25 -26.41
N GLU A 495 4.06 1.48 -27.55
CA GLU A 495 5.25 0.72 -27.95
C GLU A 495 6.37 1.71 -28.26
N ARG A 496 7.15 2.09 -27.24
CA ARG A 496 8.52 2.63 -27.40
C ARG A 496 9.20 2.66 -26.02
N GLY A 497 10.34 1.98 -25.91
CA GLY A 497 11.24 2.09 -24.75
C GLY A 497 11.60 0.80 -24.02
N VAL A 498 11.96 -0.27 -24.73
CA VAL A 498 13.03 -1.15 -24.24
C VAL A 498 14.16 -0.99 -25.25
N GLU A 499 14.95 0.06 -25.07
CA GLU A 499 16.31 0.06 -25.61
C GLU A 499 17.07 -1.04 -24.87
N GLY A 500 17.77 -1.87 -25.64
CA GLY A 500 18.22 -3.18 -25.23
C GLY A 500 19.21 -3.18 -24.07
N GLU A 501 18.85 -3.86 -22.99
CA GLU A 501 19.78 -4.75 -22.30
C GLU A 501 19.69 -6.14 -22.99
N GLY A 502 20.10 -6.17 -24.25
CA GLY A 502 20.43 -7.41 -24.95
C GLY A 502 21.92 -7.62 -24.80
N GLU A 503 22.30 -8.67 -24.07
CA GLU A 503 23.67 -9.18 -24.02
C GLU A 503 24.23 -9.27 -25.45
N GLY A 504 25.41 -8.68 -25.65
CA GLY A 504 26.06 -8.64 -26.95
C GLY A 504 26.41 -10.03 -27.45
N GLU A 505 25.77 -10.44 -28.54
CA GLU A 505 26.45 -11.17 -29.60
C GLU A 505 26.93 -10.13 -30.63
N GLU A 506 28.24 -10.15 -30.86
CA GLU A 506 28.95 -9.40 -31.89
C GLU A 506 28.34 -9.71 -33.28
N ASP A 507 27.99 -8.69 -34.06
CA ASP A 507 28.57 -8.50 -35.41
C ASP A 507 27.85 -7.43 -36.27
N GLU A 508 28.70 -6.74 -37.04
CA GLU A 508 28.48 -5.99 -38.28
C GLU A 508 28.04 -4.51 -38.23
N GLU A 509 29.07 -3.67 -38.40
CA GLU A 509 29.08 -2.26 -38.78
C GLU A 509 28.14 -1.95 -39.97
N GLY A 510 27.00 -1.34 -39.68
CA GLY A 510 26.21 -0.57 -40.64
C GLY A 510 26.22 0.90 -40.20
N GLU A 511 26.53 1.81 -41.13
CA GLU A 511 26.41 3.26 -40.95
C GLU A 511 24.94 3.59 -40.62
N GLU A 512 24.63 3.75 -39.32
CA GLU A 512 23.38 4.35 -38.87
C GLU A 512 23.51 5.86 -38.99
N ASP A 513 22.65 6.45 -39.82
CA ASP A 513 22.45 7.89 -39.87
C ASP A 513 22.18 8.39 -38.44
N GLU A 514 23.02 9.32 -37.96
CA GLU A 514 22.82 10.07 -36.72
C GLU A 514 21.58 10.98 -36.90
N ASP A 515 20.38 10.39 -36.87
CA ASP A 515 19.15 11.14 -36.63
C ASP A 515 19.25 11.70 -35.21
N GLU A 516 19.23 13.03 -35.09
CA GLU A 516 19.12 13.73 -33.80
C GLU A 516 18.03 13.04 -32.97
N PRO A 517 18.29 12.66 -31.71
CA PRO A 517 17.29 11.96 -30.91
C PRO A 517 16.04 12.85 -30.84
N GLU A 518 14.94 12.39 -31.48
CA GLU A 518 13.65 13.05 -31.39
C GLU A 518 13.33 13.19 -29.89
N GLU A 519 13.17 14.42 -29.42
CA GLU A 519 12.72 14.70 -28.06
C GLU A 519 11.48 13.83 -27.79
N PRO A 520 11.50 12.94 -26.78
CA PRO A 520 10.37 12.05 -26.51
C PRO A 520 9.08 12.86 -26.46
N LEU A 521 7.99 12.40 -27.09
CA LEU A 521 6.75 13.18 -27.18
C LEU A 521 6.21 13.63 -25.79
N CYS A 522 6.42 12.82 -24.75
CA CYS A 522 6.11 13.20 -23.37
C CYS A 522 6.94 14.41 -22.91
N GLU A 523 8.21 14.49 -23.33
CA GLU A 523 9.12 15.60 -23.10
C GLU A 523 8.77 16.87 -23.93
N ALA A 524 8.09 16.74 -25.06
CA ALA A 524 7.49 17.92 -25.69
C ALA A 524 6.25 18.41 -24.89
N VAL A 525 5.42 17.47 -24.42
CA VAL A 525 4.14 17.80 -23.75
C VAL A 525 4.33 18.41 -22.36
N TRP A 526 5.20 17.89 -21.51
CA TRP A 526 5.47 18.50 -20.19
C TRP A 526 5.97 19.95 -20.33
N ARG A 527 6.87 20.26 -21.28
CA ARG A 527 7.35 21.62 -21.58
C ARG A 527 6.25 22.52 -22.09
N TYR A 528 5.32 22.00 -22.89
CA TYR A 528 4.12 22.72 -23.28
C TYR A 528 3.24 23.07 -22.08
N VAL A 529 3.01 22.15 -21.15
CA VAL A 529 2.20 22.37 -19.93
C VAL A 529 2.88 23.39 -19.00
N LEU A 530 4.21 23.32 -18.88
CA LEU A 530 5.06 24.29 -18.18
C LEU A 530 5.23 25.62 -18.94
N GLY A 531 4.68 25.74 -20.13
CA GLY A 531 4.68 26.98 -20.92
C GLY A 531 6.01 27.34 -21.58
N GLU A 532 6.98 26.43 -21.57
CA GLU A 532 8.24 26.56 -22.30
C GLU A 532 8.02 26.48 -23.82
N LEU A 533 7.07 25.68 -24.26
CA LEU A 533 6.59 25.66 -25.64
C LEU A 533 5.33 26.51 -25.79
N GLN A 534 5.15 27.16 -26.94
CA GLN A 534 3.96 27.98 -27.21
C GLN A 534 2.82 27.17 -27.82
N GLU A 535 3.15 26.22 -28.69
CA GLU A 535 2.18 25.40 -29.42
C GLU A 535 2.08 24.00 -28.80
N ASN A 536 0.86 23.45 -28.77
CA ASN A 536 0.64 22.12 -28.24
C ASN A 536 1.21 21.09 -29.24
N PRO A 537 2.22 20.29 -28.86
CA PRO A 537 2.91 19.37 -29.77
C PRO A 537 2.01 18.23 -30.25
N LEU A 538 0.87 18.02 -29.61
CA LEU A 538 -0.12 17.01 -30.00
C LEU A 538 -1.04 17.50 -31.14
N ARG A 539 -1.10 18.81 -31.40
CA ARG A 539 -1.97 19.35 -32.44
C ARG A 539 -1.43 19.02 -33.82
N GLY A 540 -2.19 18.22 -34.57
CA GLY A 540 -1.85 17.82 -35.94
C GLY A 540 -1.21 16.44 -36.04
N LEU A 541 -0.95 15.77 -34.91
CA LEU A 541 -0.59 14.36 -34.90
C LEU A 541 -1.81 13.49 -35.26
N GLU A 542 -1.55 12.39 -35.95
CA GLU A 542 -2.57 11.39 -36.24
C GLU A 542 -2.97 10.66 -34.95
N ARG A 543 -4.26 10.31 -34.84
CA ARG A 543 -4.81 9.60 -33.69
C ARG A 543 -4.79 8.10 -34.00
N SER A 544 -4.19 7.30 -33.14
CA SER A 544 -4.10 5.84 -33.28
C SER A 544 -5.36 5.10 -32.86
#